data_AF-A0A800LRV8-F1
#
_entry.id   AF-A0A800LRV8-F1
#
_cell.length_a   1.000
_cell.length_b   1.000
_cell.length_c   1.000
_cell.angle_alpha   90.00
_cell.angle_beta   90.00
_cell.angle_gamma   90.00
#
_symmetry.space_group_name_H-M   'P 1'
#
loop_
_entity.id
_entity.type
_entity.pdbx_description
1 polymer ?
#
loop_
_entity_poly.entity_id
_entity_poly.type
_entity_poly.pdbx_seq_one_letter_code
_entity_poly.pdbx_strand_id
1 'polypeptide(L)' 'MSKFCQSCGFPMHKDKRGGGSNADSSVSSLYCSMCYVD' A
#
# COMPACT_ATOMS: atom_id res chain seq x y z
N MET A 1 -2.87 -12.50 8.56
CA MET A 1 -2.33 -11.13 8.57
C MET A 1 -3.10 -10.27 7.59
N SER A 2 -3.83 -9.29 8.10
CA SER A 2 -4.79 -8.45 7.36
C SER A 2 -4.04 -7.52 6.39
N LYS A 3 -4.06 -7.85 5.08
CA LYS A 3 -3.42 -7.07 4.00
C LYS A 3 -4.29 -5.87 3.61
N PHE A 4 -4.51 -4.96 4.55
CA PHE A 4 -5.28 -3.74 4.33
C PHE A 4 -4.42 -2.53 4.67
N CYS A 5 -4.56 -1.47 3.86
CA CYS A 5 -3.88 -0.21 4.08
C CYS A 5 -4.23 0.33 5.47
N GLN A 6 -3.22 0.66 6.27
CA GLN A 6 -3.42 1.22 7.62
C GLN A 6 -3.93 2.66 7.60
N SER A 7 -3.83 3.37 6.46
CA SER A 7 -4.29 4.75 6.33
C SER A 7 -5.78 4.84 5.94
N CYS A 8 -6.25 3.98 5.03
CA CYS A 8 -7.60 4.05 4.48
C CYS A 8 -8.41 2.74 4.54
N GLY A 9 -7.83 1.66 5.10
CA GLY A 9 -8.47 0.35 5.15
C GLY A 9 -8.56 -0.37 3.80
N PHE A 10 -7.95 0.17 2.75
CA PHE A 10 -8.09 -0.39 1.40
C PHE A 10 -7.42 -1.77 1.28
N PRO A 11 -8.09 -2.78 0.71
CA PRO A 11 -7.52 -4.11 0.54
C PRO A 11 -6.34 -4.08 -0.42
N MET A 12 -5.13 -4.33 0.08
CA MET A 12 -3.90 -4.33 -0.72
C MET A 12 -3.89 -5.40 -1.80
N HIS A 13 -4.65 -6.50 -1.62
CA HIS A 13 -4.77 -7.51 -2.66
C HIS A 13 -5.52 -7.02 -3.92
N LYS A 14 -6.32 -5.95 -3.80
CA LYS A 14 -6.94 -5.26 -4.94
C LYS A 14 -6.05 -4.18 -5.54
N ASP A 15 -4.98 -3.79 -4.84
CA ASP A 15 -4.06 -2.77 -5.33
C ASP A 15 -3.19 -3.38 -6.44
N LYS A 16 -3.30 -2.85 -7.66
CA LYS A 16 -2.57 -3.37 -8.84
C LYS A 16 -1.05 -3.32 -8.68
N ARG A 17 -0.52 -2.44 -7.82
CA ARG A 17 0.92 -2.33 -7.57
C ARG A 17 1.34 -3.09 -6.32
N GLY A 18 0.39 -3.71 -5.61
CA GLY A 18 0.64 -4.50 -4.40
C GLY A 18 1.02 -3.66 -3.18
N GLY A 19 0.92 -2.33 -3.25
CA GLY A 19 1.28 -1.41 -2.17
C GLY A 19 2.01 -0.15 -2.63
N GLY A 20 2.18 0.79 -1.69
CA GLY A 20 2.94 2.02 -1.90
C GLY A 20 4.41 1.74 -2.11
N SER A 21 5.07 2.52 -2.95
CA SER A 21 6.53 2.43 -3.16
C SER A 21 7.22 3.39 -2.19
N ASN A 22 8.05 2.86 -1.29
CA ASN A 22 8.88 3.67 -0.42
C ASN A 22 9.91 4.45 -1.26
N ALA A 23 10.48 5.51 -0.68
CA ALA A 23 11.57 6.29 -1.32
C ALA A 23 12.80 5.43 -1.71
N ASP A 24 12.96 4.28 -1.05
CA ASP A 24 13.99 3.27 -1.28
C ASP A 24 13.66 2.29 -2.45
N SER A 25 12.56 2.50 -3.19
CA SER A 25 12.01 1.55 -4.19
C SER A 25 11.47 0.23 -3.64
N SER A 26 11.56 -0.01 -2.33
CA SER A 26 10.88 -1.12 -1.66
C SER A 26 9.36 -0.92 -1.60
N VAL A 27 8.59 -2.01 -1.64
CA VAL A 27 7.11 -1.94 -1.60
C VAL A 27 6.62 -2.04 -0.16
N SER A 28 5.83 -1.04 0.25
CA SER A 28 5.16 -0.97 1.55
C SER A 28 3.97 -1.92 1.60
N SER A 29 4.04 -2.92 2.48
CA SER A 29 2.93 -3.85 2.78
C SER A 29 1.90 -3.29 3.77
N LEU A 30 2.05 -2.03 4.16
CA LEU A 30 1.23 -1.34 5.17
C LEU A 30 0.33 -0.28 4.55
N TYR A 31 0.72 0.27 3.39
CA TYR A 31 0.07 1.40 2.77
C TYR A 31 -0.19 1.10 1.30
N CYS A 32 -1.37 1.46 0.79
CA CYS A 32 -1.69 1.29 -0.62
C CYS A 32 -0.98 2.35 -1.48
N SER A 33 -0.91 2.08 -2.79
CA SER A 33 -0.29 2.98 -3.76
C SER A 33 -0.91 4.36 -3.77
N MET A 34 -2.21 4.44 -3.47
CA MET A 34 -2.97 5.68 -3.46
C MET A 34 -2.55 6.57 -2.28
N CYS A 35 -2.45 6.01 -1.06
CA CYS A 35 -2.05 6.77 0.13
C CYS A 35 -0.56 7.14 0.16
N TYR A 36 0.25 6.54 -0.71
CA TYR A 36 1.67 6.83 -0.83
C TYR A 36 1.97 7.88 -1.91
N VAL A 37 0.96 8.29 -2.68
CA VAL A 37 1.08 9.25 -3.79
C VAL A 37 0.35 10.57 -3.45
N ASP A 38 -0.14 10.71 -2.22
CA ASP A 38 -0.57 11.99 -1.64
C ASP A 38 0.61 12.65 -0.93
#